data_AF-A0A709A862-F1
#
_entry.id   AF-A0A709A862-F1
#
_cell.length_a   1.000
_cell.length_b   1.000
_cell.length_c   1.000
_cell.angle_alpha   90.00
_cell.angle_beta   90.00
_cell.angle_gamma   90.00
#
_symmetry.space_group_name_H-M   'P 1'
#
loop_
_entity.id
_entity.type
_entity.pdbx_description
1 polymer ?
#
loop_
_entity_poly.entity_id
_entity_poly.type
_entity_poly.pdbx_seq_one_letter_code
_entity_poly.pdbx_strand_id
1 'polypeptide(L)' 'MTKYVFQPQAPVTVPVAGSDEQFPVRRVYCVGRNYAAHAREMGFDPDREPPFFFCKPADAVVPV' A
#
# COMPACT_ATOMS: atom_id res chain seq x y z
N MET A 1 -10.62 -28.58 -0.30
CA MET A 1 -11.23 -27.25 -0.08
C MET A 1 -11.12 -26.90 1.39
N THR A 2 -10.64 -25.70 1.70
CA THR A 2 -10.56 -25.22 3.08
C THR A 2 -11.96 -24.86 3.58
N LYS A 3 -12.33 -25.33 4.77
CA LYS A 3 -13.60 -25.00 5.42
C LYS A 3 -13.37 -23.87 6.43
N TYR A 4 -13.96 -22.71 6.18
CA TYR A 4 -13.88 -21.57 7.09
C TYR A 4 -15.08 -21.55 8.04
N VAL A 5 -14.91 -20.95 9.21
CA VAL A 5 -15.98 -20.74 10.20
C VAL A 5 -16.97 -19.64 9.77
N PHE A 6 -16.56 -18.74 8.88
CA PHE A 6 -17.38 -17.73 8.20
C PHE A 6 -16.76 -17.41 6.84
N GLN A 7 -17.50 -16.70 5.97
CA GLN A 7 -17.01 -16.32 4.65
C GLN A 7 -15.81 -15.36 4.76
N PRO A 8 -14.65 -15.65 4.17
CA PRO A 8 -13.52 -14.74 4.17
C PRO A 8 -13.85 -13.50 3.33
N GLN A 9 -13.24 -12.37 3.67
CA GLN A 9 -13.33 -11.16 2.86
C GLN A 9 -12.75 -11.42 1.46
N ALA A 10 -13.45 -10.93 0.44
CA ALA A 10 -12.94 -10.99 -0.93
C ALA A 10 -11.63 -10.18 -1.03
N PRO A 11 -10.62 -10.65 -1.80
CA PRO A 11 -9.41 -9.88 -2.03
C PRO A 11 -9.75 -8.51 -2.63
N VAL A 12 -9.13 -7.45 -2.11
CA VAL A 12 -9.22 -6.13 -2.73
C VAL A 12 -8.49 -6.15 -4.07
N THR A 13 -9.11 -5.56 -5.09
CA THR A 13 -8.54 -5.47 -6.42
C THR A 13 -8.42 -4.02 -6.88
N VAL A 14 -7.52 -3.78 -7.83
CA VAL A 14 -7.36 -2.49 -8.51
C VAL A 14 -7.59 -2.73 -10.02
N PRO A 15 -8.36 -1.86 -10.71
CA PRO A 15 -8.60 -2.01 -12.15
C PRO A 15 -7.30 -1.86 -12.95
N VAL A 16 -7.18 -2.64 -14.03
CA VAL A 16 -6.07 -2.53 -14.99
C VAL A 16 -6.48 -1.63 -16.15
N ALA A 17 -5.73 -0.55 -16.40
CA ALA A 17 -6.05 0.40 -17.46
C ALA A 17 -6.07 -0.28 -18.84
N GLY A 18 -7.18 -0.12 -19.59
CA GLY A 18 -7.35 -0.72 -20.91
C GLY A 18 -7.70 -2.21 -20.91
N SER A 19 -8.11 -2.77 -19.78
CA SER A 19 -8.54 -4.16 -19.63
C SER A 19 -9.77 -4.27 -18.72
N ASP A 20 -10.57 -5.31 -18.92
CA ASP A 20 -11.67 -5.68 -18.02
C ASP A 20 -11.17 -6.54 -16.84
N GLU A 21 -9.87 -6.82 -16.78
CA GLU A 21 -9.23 -7.59 -15.72
C GLU A 21 -8.91 -6.75 -14.46
N GLN A 22 -8.67 -7.47 -13.35
CA GLN A 22 -8.49 -6.90 -12.01
C GLN A 22 -7.17 -7.40 -11.40
N PHE A 23 -6.40 -6.49 -10.78
CA PHE A 23 -5.16 -6.85 -10.09
C PHE A 23 -5.40 -7.10 -8.59
N PRO A 24 -5.20 -8.33 -8.07
CA PRO A 24 -5.43 -8.63 -6.66
C PRO A 24 -4.30 -8.10 -5.76
N VAL A 25 -4.66 -7.23 -4.81
CA VAL A 25 -3.72 -6.63 -3.86
C VAL A 25 -3.32 -7.66 -2.80
N ARG A 26 -2.02 -7.85 -2.60
CA ARG A 26 -1.48 -8.74 -1.55
C ARG A 26 -0.99 -7.98 -0.32
N ARG A 27 0.05 -7.15 -0.48
CA ARG A 27 0.61 -6.32 0.59
C ARG A 27 0.87 -4.92 0.04
N VAL A 28 0.64 -3.92 0.87
CA VAL A 28 0.90 -2.51 0.56
C VAL A 28 2.10 -2.06 1.37
N TYR A 29 3.24 -1.89 0.71
CA TYR A 29 4.43 -1.29 1.31
C TYR A 29 4.47 0.19 0.96
N CYS A 30 4.72 1.02 1.96
CA CYS A 30 4.82 2.46 1.81
C CYS A 30 6.21 2.92 2.24
N VAL A 31 6.78 3.89 1.52
CA VAL A 31 8.07 4.49 1.85
C VAL A 31 7.84 5.86 2.47
N GLY A 32 8.32 6.05 3.69
CA GLY A 32 8.32 7.33 4.40
C GLY A 32 9.57 8.15 4.05
N ARG A 33 9.40 9.48 3.95
CA ARG A 33 10.49 10.45 3.74
C ARG A 33 11.37 10.19 2.49
N ASN A 34 10.76 9.67 1.42
CA ASN A 34 11.49 9.38 0.17
C ASN A 34 11.74 10.61 -0.74
N TYR A 35 11.38 11.81 -0.27
CA TYR A 35 11.61 13.07 -0.97
C TYR A 35 12.22 14.08 0.01
N ALA A 36 13.37 14.66 -0.35
CA ALA A 36 14.14 15.54 0.53
C ALA A 36 13.35 16.77 1.00
N ALA A 37 12.57 17.39 0.11
CA ALA A 37 11.74 18.54 0.47
C ALA A 37 10.70 18.20 1.54
N HIS A 38 10.04 17.05 1.40
CA HIS A 38 9.04 16.57 2.35
C HIS A 38 9.66 16.13 3.68
N ALA A 39 10.85 15.52 3.65
CA ALA A 39 11.58 15.20 4.88
C ALA A 39 11.88 16.47 5.69
N ARG A 40 12.36 17.53 5.02
CA ARG A 40 12.65 18.84 5.65
C ARG A 40 11.40 19.53 6.18
N GLU A 41 10.30 19.52 5.42
CA GLU A 41 8.99 20.04 5.86
C GLU A 41 8.55 19.42 7.20
N MET A 42 8.79 18.12 7.35
CA MET A 42 8.43 17.37 8.55
C MET A 42 9.47 17.48 9.68
N GLY A 43 10.50 18.33 9.53
CA GLY A 43 11.53 18.58 10.53
C GLY A 43 12.68 17.57 10.54
N PHE A 44 12.85 16.79 9.47
CA PHE A 44 13.90 15.77 9.35
C PHE A 44 15.01 16.18 8.38
N ASP A 45 16.23 15.74 8.68
CA ASP A 45 17.39 15.94 7.82
C ASP A 45 17.53 14.74 6.86
N PRO A 46 17.21 14.91 5.56
CA PRO A 46 17.25 13.81 4.59
C PRO A 46 18.66 13.29 4.32
N ASP A 47 19.70 14.07 4.67
CA ASP A 47 21.09 13.67 4.46
C ASP A 47 21.63 12.85 5.65
N ARG A 48 20.86 12.75 6.76
CA ARG A 48 21.22 11.99 7.97
C ARG A 48 20.32 10.81 8.27
N GLU A 49 19.06 10.84 7.84
CA GLU A 49 18.08 9.79 8.11
C GLU A 49 17.62 9.12 6.81
N PRO A 50 17.84 7.81 6.62
CA PRO A 50 17.39 7.12 5.41
C PRO A 50 15.86 6.99 5.38
N PRO A 51 15.27 6.79 4.18
CA PRO A 51 13.87 6.40 4.06
C PRO A 51 13.56 5.12 4.84
N PHE A 52 12.33 4.97 5.28
CA PHE A 52 11.87 3.79 6.02
C PHE A 52 10.60 3.22 5.42
N PHE A 53 10.32 1.95 5.73
CA PHE A 53 9.13 1.25 5.26
C PHE A 53 8.08 1.12 6.35
N PHE A 54 6.82 1.24 5.97
CA PHE A 54 5.67 0.85 6.77
C PHE A 54 4.64 0.14 5.88
N CYS A 55 3.63 -0.48 6.48
CA CYS A 55 2.62 -1.22 5.75
C CYS A 55 1.22 -0.66 5.98
N LYS A 56 0.34 -0.86 5.00
CA LYS A 56 -1.11 -0.75 5.15
C LYS A 56 -1.74 -2.13 4.87
N PRO A 57 -2.87 -2.47 5.51
CA PRO A 57 -3.59 -3.68 5.15
C PRO A 57 -4.18 -3.52 3.73
N ALA A 58 -4.38 -4.63 3.01
CA ALA A 58 -4.82 -4.60 1.62
C ALA A 58 -6.20 -3.94 1.44
N ASP A 59 -7.06 -4.06 2.45
CA ASP A 59 -8.40 -3.46 2.50
C ASP A 59 -8.41 -1.94 2.73
N ALA A 60 -7.26 -1.32 3.01
CA ALA A 60 -7.12 0.14 3.02
C ALA A 60 -6.94 0.74 1.61
N VAL A 61 -6.83 -0.09 0.56
CA VAL A 61 -6.77 0.36 -0.83
C VAL A 61 -8.20 0.49 -1.37
N VAL A 62 -8.59 1.69 -1.77
CA VAL A 62 -9.89 1.97 -2.38
C VAL A 62 -9.63 2.56 -3.78
N PRO A 63 -9.83 1.79 -4.87
CA PRO A 63 -9.68 2.32 -6.22
C PRO A 63 -10.72 3.41 -6.51
N VAL A 64 -10.33 4.40 -7.31
CA VAL A 64 -11.16 5.54 -7.75
C VAL A 64 -11.56 5.39 -9.20
#